data_AF-A0A966M6U3-F1
#
_entry.id   AF-A0A966M6U3-F1
#
_cell.length_a   1.000
_cell.length_b   1.000
_cell.length_c   1.000
_cell.angle_alpha   90.00
_cell.angle_beta   90.00
_cell.angle_gamma   90.00
#
_symmetry.space_group_name_H-M   'P 1'
#
loop_
_entity.id
_entity.type
_entity.pdbx_description
1 polymer ?
#
loop_
_entity_poly.entity_id
_entity_poly.type
_entity_poly.pdbx_seq_one_letter_code
_entity_poly.pdbx_strand_id
1 'polypeptide(L)'
;SQGEFAGLLAIRNYLDSLGQSQRDICLIPSSAHGTNAASAVMAGMRVVVIACDEAGNVSMEDLKAKIAEYGENLAALMVTYPSTHGVFESEISQICALIHDAGGQVYVDGANLNALVGLAQPGKFGADVSHLNLHKTFCIPHGGGGPGVGPVIAKKHLAPFLPNHPLDSSAGPLTGPGPISGAPFGSALILPISWAYIRMMGAEGLTKATQVAILSANYIAKKLASDYPTLYTGKNNLIAHECIIDIREITKRSGVSVDDIAKRLMDYGFHAPTMSFPVPGTLMIEPTESEDITEIDRFIAALRSIAKEIRAVESGEISLENSPLRNAPHTVEALVSDSWDKPYSRQEAALPLGSEIGIQRRGKYWPTVGRVDGAHGDRNLVCACEPIESIAIN
;
A
#
# COMPACT_ATOMS: atom_id res chain seq x y z
N SER A 1 -5.32 6.54 -8.21
CA SER A 1 -6.17 7.75 -8.25
C SER A 1 -6.75 8.05 -9.63
N GLN A 2 -5.99 8.48 -10.66
CA GLN A 2 -6.61 8.87 -11.95
C GLN A 2 -7.42 7.76 -12.61
N GLY A 3 -7.01 6.49 -12.50
CA GLY A 3 -7.79 5.35 -12.98
C GLY A 3 -9.04 5.06 -12.15
N GLU A 4 -9.05 5.41 -10.85
CA GLU A 4 -10.26 5.36 -10.02
C GLU A 4 -11.25 6.42 -10.49
N PHE A 5 -10.80 7.68 -10.58
CA PHE A 5 -11.62 8.78 -11.08
C PHE A 5 -12.23 8.47 -12.46
N ALA A 6 -11.41 7.97 -13.39
CA ALA A 6 -11.84 7.56 -14.72
C ALA A 6 -12.89 6.44 -14.72
N GLY A 7 -12.72 5.42 -13.87
CA GLY A 7 -13.69 4.33 -13.76
C GLY A 7 -15.00 4.76 -13.12
N LEU A 8 -14.95 5.61 -12.11
CA LEU A 8 -16.15 6.17 -11.46
C LEU A 8 -16.90 7.14 -12.38
N LEU A 9 -16.19 7.95 -13.17
CA LEU A 9 -16.81 8.75 -14.23
C LEU A 9 -17.52 7.88 -15.27
N ALA A 10 -16.90 6.76 -15.68
CA ALA A 10 -17.55 5.83 -16.60
C ALA A 10 -18.83 5.22 -16.01
N ILE A 11 -18.81 4.83 -14.73
CA ILE A 11 -20.00 4.37 -14.01
C ILE A 11 -21.08 5.45 -13.98
N ARG A 12 -20.73 6.68 -13.59
CA ARG A 12 -21.67 7.78 -13.49
C ARG A 12 -22.34 8.08 -14.84
N ASN A 13 -21.55 8.23 -15.90
CA ASN A 13 -22.07 8.51 -17.23
C ASN A 13 -22.92 7.36 -17.78
N TYR A 14 -22.59 6.11 -17.42
CA TYR A 14 -23.43 4.96 -17.73
C TYR A 14 -24.80 5.08 -17.04
N LEU A 15 -24.84 5.36 -15.74
CA LEU A 15 -26.10 5.53 -15.00
C LEU A 15 -26.91 6.73 -15.52
N ASP A 16 -26.26 7.85 -15.84
CA ASP A 16 -26.90 9.01 -16.47
C ASP A 16 -27.55 8.65 -17.81
N SER A 17 -26.89 7.81 -18.62
CA SER A 17 -27.43 7.33 -19.90
C SER A 17 -28.68 6.45 -19.76
N LEU A 18 -28.87 5.84 -18.59
CA LEU A 18 -30.06 5.06 -18.23
C LEU A 18 -31.16 5.94 -17.59
N GLY A 19 -30.93 7.25 -17.47
CA GLY A 19 -31.81 8.16 -16.74
C GLY A 19 -31.80 7.94 -15.22
N GLN A 20 -30.73 7.34 -14.68
CA GLN A 20 -30.57 7.01 -13.26
C GLN A 20 -29.59 7.96 -12.54
N SER A 21 -29.60 9.25 -12.90
CA SER A 21 -28.67 10.25 -12.39
C SER A 21 -28.81 10.55 -10.89
N GLN A 22 -29.91 10.09 -10.25
CA GLN A 22 -30.06 10.13 -8.80
C GLN A 22 -29.14 9.16 -8.07
N ARG A 23 -28.56 8.17 -8.77
CA ARG A 23 -27.63 7.21 -8.19
C ARG A 23 -26.25 7.85 -8.05
N ASP A 24 -25.98 8.39 -6.87
CA ASP A 24 -24.75 9.10 -6.55
C ASP A 24 -24.02 8.55 -5.31
N ILE A 25 -24.53 7.49 -4.67
CA ILE A 25 -23.90 6.88 -3.48
C ILE A 25 -22.79 5.91 -3.91
N CYS A 26 -21.59 6.14 -3.40
CA CYS A 26 -20.45 5.25 -3.52
C CYS A 26 -20.16 4.61 -2.16
N LEU A 27 -20.38 3.30 -2.06
CA LEU A 27 -20.02 2.54 -0.87
C LEU A 27 -18.53 2.22 -0.88
N ILE A 28 -17.85 2.44 0.25
CA ILE A 28 -16.40 2.23 0.38
C ILE A 28 -16.11 1.55 1.72
N PRO A 29 -15.49 0.36 1.77
CA PRO A 29 -15.04 -0.25 3.01
C PRO A 29 -14.08 0.66 3.79
N SER A 30 -14.15 0.66 5.12
CA SER A 30 -13.29 1.45 6.00
C SER A 30 -11.80 1.13 5.86
N SER A 31 -11.46 -0.03 5.28
CA SER A 31 -10.09 -0.47 4.99
C SER A 31 -9.54 0.09 3.67
N ALA A 32 -10.38 0.65 2.80
CA ALA A 32 -9.96 1.08 1.46
C ALA A 32 -8.86 2.15 1.50
N HIS A 33 -8.08 2.22 0.41
CA HIS A 33 -7.08 3.26 0.25
C HIS A 33 -7.72 4.66 0.24
N GLY A 34 -7.05 5.65 0.84
CA GLY A 34 -7.61 7.01 0.98
C GLY A 34 -7.93 7.68 -0.37
N THR A 35 -7.29 7.24 -1.46
CA THR A 35 -7.62 7.74 -2.81
C THR A 35 -9.02 7.34 -3.24
N ASN A 36 -9.59 6.23 -2.77
CA ASN A 36 -10.90 5.76 -3.20
C ASN A 36 -11.99 6.79 -2.86
N ALA A 37 -12.00 7.26 -1.61
CA ALA A 37 -12.94 8.27 -1.16
C ALA A 37 -12.71 9.62 -1.88
N ALA A 38 -11.45 10.03 -2.04
CA ALA A 38 -11.12 11.25 -2.77
C ALA A 38 -11.58 11.21 -4.24
N SER A 39 -11.29 10.11 -4.94
CA SER A 39 -11.68 9.87 -6.33
C SER A 39 -13.20 9.83 -6.51
N ALA A 40 -13.93 9.24 -5.57
CA ALA A 40 -15.40 9.22 -5.58
C ALA A 40 -16.00 10.62 -5.42
N VAL A 41 -15.49 11.42 -4.47
CA VAL A 41 -15.92 12.82 -4.30
C VAL A 41 -15.59 13.64 -5.55
N MET A 42 -14.40 13.47 -6.12
CA MET A 42 -14.01 14.13 -7.38
C MET A 42 -14.93 13.75 -8.55
N ALA A 43 -15.40 12.49 -8.62
CA ALA A 43 -16.37 12.03 -9.61
C ALA A 43 -17.81 12.54 -9.33
N GLY A 44 -18.01 13.29 -8.24
CA GLY A 44 -19.30 13.86 -7.83
C GLY A 44 -20.22 12.87 -7.12
N MET A 45 -19.66 11.81 -6.51
CA MET A 45 -20.40 10.84 -5.71
C MET A 45 -20.36 11.20 -4.22
N ARG A 46 -21.40 10.81 -3.48
CA ARG A 46 -21.45 10.86 -2.01
C ARG A 46 -20.90 9.57 -1.43
N VAL A 47 -19.88 9.67 -0.59
CA VAL A 47 -19.22 8.51 0.02
C VAL A 47 -19.98 8.05 1.25
N VAL A 48 -20.26 6.75 1.32
CA VAL A 48 -20.80 6.08 2.50
C VAL A 48 -19.83 4.95 2.88
N VAL A 49 -19.34 5.00 4.11
CA VAL A 49 -18.38 4.01 4.60
C VAL A 49 -19.12 2.73 5.03
N ILE A 50 -18.57 1.58 4.64
CA ILE A 50 -18.98 0.26 5.15
C ILE A 50 -17.95 -0.20 6.19
N ALA A 51 -18.41 -0.70 7.32
CA ALA A 51 -17.54 -1.27 8.35
C ALA A 51 -16.83 -2.55 7.90
N CYS A 52 -15.70 -2.86 8.54
CA CYS A 52 -15.08 -4.18 8.47
C CYS A 52 -15.46 -5.01 9.72
N ASP A 53 -15.52 -6.33 9.59
CA ASP A 53 -15.69 -7.25 10.72
C ASP A 53 -14.40 -7.36 11.57
N GLU A 54 -14.47 -8.12 12.67
CA GLU A 54 -13.31 -8.33 13.56
C GLU A 54 -12.12 -9.03 12.88
N ALA A 55 -12.39 -9.81 11.81
CA ALA A 55 -11.38 -10.46 11.01
C ALA A 55 -10.85 -9.57 9.87
N GLY A 56 -11.31 -8.32 9.78
CA GLY A 56 -10.88 -7.35 8.78
C GLY A 56 -11.50 -7.52 7.39
N ASN A 57 -12.56 -8.34 7.24
CA ASN A 57 -13.30 -8.46 5.97
C ASN A 57 -14.39 -7.38 5.90
N VAL A 58 -14.95 -7.14 4.71
CA VAL A 58 -16.13 -6.27 4.58
C VAL A 58 -17.29 -6.86 5.39
N SER A 59 -17.91 -6.04 6.26
CA SER A 59 -19.07 -6.49 7.04
C SER A 59 -20.27 -6.71 6.14
N MET A 60 -20.67 -7.97 5.96
CA MET A 60 -21.85 -8.35 5.18
C MET A 60 -23.15 -7.83 5.79
N GLU A 61 -23.21 -7.68 7.12
CA GLU A 61 -24.35 -7.11 7.82
C GLU A 61 -24.49 -5.63 7.50
N ASP A 62 -23.42 -4.86 7.67
CA ASP A 62 -23.42 -3.42 7.41
C ASP A 62 -23.61 -3.13 5.91
N LEU A 63 -22.99 -3.92 5.02
CA LEU A 63 -23.22 -3.82 3.58
C LEU A 63 -24.71 -3.94 3.24
N LYS A 64 -25.40 -4.97 3.77
CA LYS A 64 -26.84 -5.16 3.52
C LYS A 64 -27.67 -4.02 4.12
N ALA A 65 -27.30 -3.51 5.30
CA ALA A 65 -27.96 -2.37 5.91
C ALA A 65 -27.81 -1.11 5.03
N LYS A 66 -26.61 -0.83 4.51
CA LYS A 66 -26.36 0.31 3.61
C LYS A 66 -27.06 0.16 2.25
N ILE A 67 -27.14 -1.06 1.72
CA ILE A 67 -27.94 -1.32 0.52
C ILE A 67 -29.44 -1.06 0.80
N ALA A 68 -29.96 -1.50 1.94
CA ALA A 68 -31.36 -1.23 2.31
C ALA A 68 -31.64 0.27 2.50
N GLU A 69 -30.69 1.02 3.05
CA GLU A 69 -30.80 2.46 3.31
C GLU A 69 -30.65 3.30 2.03
N TYR A 70 -29.71 2.94 1.13
CA TYR A 70 -29.29 3.77 0.00
C TYR A 70 -29.59 3.18 -1.39
N GLY A 71 -30.20 1.99 -1.49
CA GLY A 71 -30.31 1.20 -2.73
C GLY A 71 -30.86 1.95 -3.96
N GLU A 72 -31.85 2.82 -3.78
CA GLU A 72 -32.42 3.67 -4.86
C GLU A 72 -31.43 4.71 -5.41
N ASN A 73 -30.46 5.11 -4.57
CA ASN A 73 -29.40 6.08 -4.88
C ASN A 73 -28.02 5.41 -5.04
N LEU A 74 -27.94 4.07 -5.00
CA LEU A 74 -26.68 3.34 -5.04
C LEU A 74 -26.08 3.39 -6.45
N ALA A 75 -24.91 4.02 -6.57
CA ALA A 75 -24.16 4.13 -7.82
C ALA A 75 -23.10 3.03 -7.93
N ALA A 76 -22.28 2.90 -6.90
CA ALA A 76 -21.10 2.04 -6.95
C ALA A 76 -20.69 1.46 -5.59
N LEU A 77 -19.97 0.36 -5.62
CA LEU A 77 -19.06 -0.10 -4.57
C LEU A 77 -17.63 0.06 -5.08
N MET A 78 -16.74 0.65 -4.28
CA MET A 78 -15.29 0.51 -4.47
C MET A 78 -14.73 -0.48 -3.47
N VAL A 79 -14.11 -1.55 -3.97
CA VAL A 79 -13.48 -2.59 -3.13
C VAL A 79 -12.07 -2.89 -3.63
N THR A 80 -11.14 -3.22 -2.73
CA THR A 80 -9.79 -3.69 -3.10
C THR A 80 -9.77 -5.21 -2.95
N TYR A 81 -9.24 -5.93 -3.95
CA TYR A 81 -9.13 -7.40 -3.85
C TYR A 81 -7.75 -7.91 -4.32
N PRO A 82 -7.03 -8.72 -3.51
CA PRO A 82 -7.28 -8.94 -2.07
C PRO A 82 -7.30 -7.61 -1.30
N SER A 83 -7.94 -7.60 -0.12
CA SER A 83 -8.14 -6.36 0.63
C SER A 83 -6.80 -5.71 1.02
N THR A 84 -6.85 -4.44 1.42
CA THR A 84 -5.69 -3.72 1.98
C THR A 84 -5.17 -4.32 3.29
N HIS A 85 -5.92 -5.25 3.89
CA HIS A 85 -5.45 -6.06 5.01
C HIS A 85 -4.58 -7.25 4.58
N GLY A 86 -4.35 -7.43 3.27
CA GLY A 86 -3.55 -8.53 2.73
C GLY A 86 -4.25 -9.89 2.78
N VAL A 87 -5.59 -9.92 2.79
CA VAL A 87 -6.37 -11.17 2.88
C VAL A 87 -7.32 -11.37 1.71
N PHE A 88 -7.51 -12.62 1.31
CA PHE A 88 -8.52 -13.01 0.32
C PHE A 88 -9.87 -13.19 1.00
N GLU A 89 -10.77 -12.23 0.79
CA GLU A 89 -12.15 -12.35 1.24
C GLU A 89 -12.88 -13.45 0.46
N SER A 90 -13.50 -14.40 1.16
CA SER A 90 -14.20 -15.51 0.51
C SER A 90 -15.57 -15.14 -0.06
N GLU A 91 -16.12 -14.00 0.34
CA GLU A 91 -17.47 -13.55 -0.04
C GLU A 91 -17.45 -12.52 -1.18
N ILE A 92 -16.30 -12.25 -1.81
CA ILE A 92 -16.16 -11.17 -2.82
C ILE A 92 -17.21 -11.27 -3.95
N SER A 93 -17.49 -12.47 -4.46
CA SER A 93 -18.51 -12.64 -5.51
C SER A 93 -19.94 -12.36 -5.01
N GLN A 94 -20.22 -12.71 -3.76
CA GLN A 94 -21.52 -12.42 -3.14
C GLN A 94 -21.66 -10.91 -2.89
N ILE A 95 -20.59 -10.24 -2.45
CA ILE A 95 -20.57 -8.78 -2.31
C ILE A 95 -20.88 -8.12 -3.65
N CYS A 96 -20.20 -8.52 -4.73
CA CYS A 96 -20.47 -7.98 -6.06
C CYS A 96 -21.92 -8.21 -6.50
N ALA A 97 -22.45 -9.42 -6.29
CA ALA A 97 -23.83 -9.75 -6.64
C ALA A 97 -24.86 -8.88 -5.90
N LEU A 98 -24.67 -8.64 -4.59
CA LEU A 98 -25.56 -7.78 -3.81
C LEU A 98 -25.59 -6.33 -4.33
N ILE A 99 -24.45 -5.80 -4.78
CA ILE A 99 -24.37 -4.46 -5.39
C ILE A 99 -25.10 -4.42 -6.72
N HIS A 100 -24.91 -5.45 -7.56
CA HIS A 100 -25.61 -5.57 -8.84
C HIS A 100 -27.12 -5.72 -8.68
N ASP A 101 -27.58 -6.54 -7.73
CA ASP A 101 -29.00 -6.73 -7.42
C ASP A 101 -29.67 -5.43 -6.96
N ALA A 102 -28.91 -4.54 -6.32
CA ALA A 102 -29.34 -3.20 -5.91
C ALA A 102 -29.22 -2.13 -7.01
N GLY A 103 -28.78 -2.51 -8.22
CA GLY A 103 -28.64 -1.62 -9.37
C GLY A 103 -27.35 -0.79 -9.40
N GLY A 104 -26.40 -1.05 -8.50
CA GLY A 104 -25.09 -0.41 -8.49
C GLY A 104 -24.08 -1.08 -9.44
N GLN A 105 -22.90 -0.48 -9.54
CA GLN A 105 -21.73 -1.02 -10.27
C GLN A 105 -20.58 -1.34 -9.31
N VAL A 106 -19.70 -2.26 -9.69
CA VAL A 106 -18.56 -2.68 -8.86
C VAL A 106 -17.27 -2.19 -9.48
N TYR A 107 -16.63 -1.26 -8.77
CA TYR A 107 -15.26 -0.85 -9.01
C TYR A 107 -14.31 -1.70 -8.14
N VAL A 108 -13.38 -2.42 -8.77
CA VAL A 108 -12.31 -3.13 -8.05
C VAL A 108 -11.00 -2.37 -8.19
N ASP A 109 -10.45 -1.90 -7.08
CA ASP A 109 -9.10 -1.35 -7.02
C ASP A 109 -8.07 -2.47 -7.29
N GLY A 110 -7.35 -2.33 -8.40
CA GLY A 110 -6.36 -3.29 -8.87
C GLY A 110 -4.94 -2.99 -8.41
N ALA A 111 -4.74 -2.16 -7.38
CA ALA A 111 -3.41 -1.96 -6.78
C ALA A 111 -2.79 -3.27 -6.27
N ASN A 112 -3.62 -4.21 -5.80
CA ASN A 112 -3.20 -5.49 -5.25
C ASN A 112 -3.22 -6.63 -6.30
N LEU A 113 -3.20 -6.30 -7.59
CA LEU A 113 -3.28 -7.29 -8.66
C LEU A 113 -2.08 -8.26 -8.67
N ASN A 114 -0.95 -7.94 -8.01
CA ASN A 114 0.19 -8.85 -7.93
C ASN A 114 -0.16 -10.18 -7.22
N ALA A 115 -1.19 -10.19 -6.39
CA ALA A 115 -1.73 -11.40 -5.77
C ALA A 115 -2.73 -12.18 -6.66
N LEU A 116 -3.09 -11.66 -7.84
CA LEU A 116 -4.17 -12.21 -8.68
C LEU A 116 -3.70 -12.65 -10.08
N VAL A 117 -2.64 -12.07 -10.64
CA VAL A 117 -2.24 -12.35 -12.03
C VAL A 117 -2.04 -13.86 -12.25
N GLY A 118 -2.78 -14.40 -13.22
CA GLY A 118 -2.73 -15.83 -13.55
C GLY A 118 -3.46 -16.78 -12.58
N LEU A 119 -4.00 -16.29 -11.45
CA LEU A 119 -4.75 -17.07 -10.47
C LEU A 119 -6.25 -16.73 -10.43
N ALA A 120 -6.60 -15.46 -10.55
CA ALA A 120 -7.98 -14.98 -10.51
C ALA A 120 -8.18 -13.79 -11.46
N GLN A 121 -9.44 -13.58 -11.87
CA GLN A 121 -9.80 -12.53 -12.82
C GLN A 121 -10.93 -11.68 -12.22
N PRO A 122 -10.72 -10.37 -11.96
CA PRO A 122 -11.74 -9.50 -11.41
C PRO A 122 -13.09 -9.55 -12.13
N GLY A 123 -13.07 -9.54 -13.46
CA GLY A 123 -14.28 -9.64 -14.26
C GLY A 123 -15.04 -10.97 -14.13
N LYS A 124 -14.45 -12.04 -13.58
CA LYS A 124 -15.15 -13.32 -13.33
C LYS A 124 -15.86 -13.36 -11.99
N PHE A 125 -15.38 -12.62 -10.99
CA PHE A 125 -16.00 -12.57 -9.67
C PHE A 125 -16.94 -11.39 -9.47
N GLY A 126 -17.08 -10.48 -10.45
CA GLY A 126 -18.12 -9.46 -10.46
C GLY A 126 -17.64 -8.02 -10.64
N ALA A 127 -16.35 -7.78 -10.91
CA ALA A 127 -15.88 -6.43 -11.22
C ALA A 127 -16.42 -5.93 -12.57
N ASP A 128 -16.96 -4.71 -12.59
CA ASP A 128 -17.37 -4.01 -13.81
C ASP A 128 -16.23 -3.16 -14.38
N VAL A 129 -15.46 -2.53 -13.51
CA VAL A 129 -14.34 -1.66 -13.88
C VAL A 129 -13.22 -1.77 -12.84
N SER A 130 -11.98 -1.65 -13.30
CA SER A 130 -10.80 -1.68 -12.45
C SER A 130 -9.71 -0.82 -13.06
N HIS A 131 -8.93 -0.14 -12.22
CA HIS A 131 -7.64 0.38 -12.65
C HIS A 131 -6.52 -0.59 -12.29
N LEU A 132 -5.43 -0.53 -13.04
CA LEU A 132 -4.19 -1.25 -12.72
C LEU A 132 -3.11 -0.25 -12.30
N ASN A 133 -2.25 -0.60 -11.35
CA ASN A 133 -1.03 0.18 -11.09
C ASN A 133 0.13 -0.43 -11.88
N LEU A 134 0.41 0.09 -13.08
CA LEU A 134 1.53 -0.42 -13.87
C LEU A 134 2.90 -0.21 -13.19
N HIS A 135 2.98 0.78 -12.32
CA HIS A 135 4.15 1.11 -11.49
C HIS A 135 4.25 0.30 -10.19
N LYS A 136 3.30 -0.61 -9.97
CA LYS A 136 3.38 -1.64 -8.93
C LYS A 136 3.52 -3.00 -9.60
N THR A 137 2.41 -3.59 -10.03
CA THR A 137 2.34 -4.96 -10.56
C THR A 137 3.10 -5.18 -11.86
N PHE A 138 3.29 -4.15 -12.69
CA PHE A 138 3.85 -4.29 -14.05
C PHE A 138 5.12 -3.49 -14.29
N CYS A 139 5.94 -3.38 -13.23
CA CYS A 139 7.35 -3.01 -13.28
C CYS A 139 7.73 -1.60 -13.77
N ILE A 140 6.78 -0.68 -13.99
CA ILE A 140 7.16 0.74 -14.16
C ILE A 140 7.88 1.19 -12.87
N PRO A 141 9.06 1.83 -12.94
CA PRO A 141 9.81 2.18 -11.74
C PRO A 141 9.09 3.24 -10.91
N HIS A 142 9.16 3.10 -9.59
CA HIS A 142 8.51 4.01 -8.62
C HIS A 142 9.06 5.44 -8.64
N GLY A 143 10.33 5.64 -9.06
CA GLY A 143 10.93 6.95 -9.32
C GLY A 143 10.96 7.96 -8.15
N GLY A 144 10.85 7.49 -6.90
CA GLY A 144 10.81 8.36 -5.73
C GLY A 144 9.46 9.07 -5.51
N GLY A 145 8.38 8.59 -6.14
CA GLY A 145 7.03 9.17 -6.03
C GLY A 145 6.31 9.34 -7.37
N GLY A 146 6.81 8.74 -8.44
CA GLY A 146 6.32 8.85 -9.80
C GLY A 146 7.46 8.73 -10.82
N PRO A 147 7.18 8.41 -12.09
CA PRO A 147 5.86 8.41 -12.73
C PRO A 147 5.07 7.12 -12.52
N GLY A 148 3.75 7.18 -12.75
CA GLY A 148 2.89 6.02 -12.76
C GLY A 148 1.85 6.10 -13.87
N VAL A 149 1.44 4.95 -14.40
CA VAL A 149 0.31 4.85 -15.34
C VAL A 149 -0.76 3.94 -14.74
N GLY A 150 -2.01 4.41 -14.79
CA GLY A 150 -3.18 3.76 -14.23
C GLY A 150 -4.24 3.45 -15.30
N PRO A 151 -4.01 2.48 -16.21
CA PRO A 151 -4.98 2.15 -17.24
C PRO A 151 -6.25 1.61 -16.59
N VAL A 152 -7.40 1.91 -17.21
CA VAL A 152 -8.71 1.46 -16.76
C VAL A 152 -9.23 0.40 -17.70
N ILE A 153 -9.65 -0.72 -17.12
CA ILE A 153 -10.21 -1.86 -17.82
C ILE A 153 -11.66 -1.96 -17.37
N ALA A 154 -12.59 -2.02 -18.32
CA ALA A 154 -14.00 -2.08 -18.01
C ALA A 154 -14.72 -3.17 -18.83
N LYS A 155 -15.83 -3.65 -18.30
CA LYS A 155 -16.79 -4.49 -19.00
C LYS A 155 -17.39 -3.75 -20.19
N LYS A 156 -17.92 -4.53 -21.13
CA LYS A 156 -18.41 -4.03 -22.43
C LYS A 156 -19.46 -2.93 -22.28
N HIS A 157 -20.35 -2.99 -21.28
CA HIS A 157 -21.40 -1.99 -21.09
C HIS A 157 -20.87 -0.63 -20.63
N LEU A 158 -19.73 -0.59 -19.93
CA LEU A 158 -19.06 0.66 -19.53
C LEU A 158 -18.12 1.21 -20.61
N ALA A 159 -17.74 0.40 -21.60
CA ALA A 159 -16.76 0.78 -22.62
C ALA A 159 -17.09 2.08 -23.38
N PRO A 160 -18.36 2.40 -23.75
CA PRO A 160 -18.70 3.67 -24.40
C PRO A 160 -18.49 4.91 -23.53
N PHE A 161 -18.36 4.74 -22.21
CA PHE A 161 -18.31 5.81 -21.22
C PHE A 161 -16.89 6.05 -20.68
N LEU A 162 -15.90 5.29 -21.15
CA LEU A 162 -14.50 5.51 -20.81
C LEU A 162 -14.00 6.86 -21.37
N PRO A 163 -13.00 7.49 -20.74
CA PRO A 163 -12.41 8.75 -21.20
C PRO A 163 -11.88 8.68 -22.64
N ASN A 164 -11.91 9.81 -23.33
CA ASN A 164 -11.35 9.98 -24.68
C ASN A 164 -10.51 11.27 -24.79
N HIS A 165 -9.99 11.59 -25.98
CA HIS A 165 -9.18 12.79 -26.15
C HIS A 165 -9.48 13.54 -27.47
N PRO A 166 -9.63 14.88 -27.45
CA PRO A 166 -10.01 15.63 -28.66
C PRO A 166 -8.89 15.71 -29.72
N LEU A 167 -7.63 15.54 -29.31
CA LEU A 167 -6.48 15.58 -30.23
C LEU A 167 -6.18 14.24 -30.93
N ASP A 168 -6.79 13.14 -30.51
CA ASP A 168 -6.54 11.81 -31.10
C ASP A 168 -7.79 10.94 -30.98
N SER A 169 -8.44 10.66 -32.12
CA SER A 169 -9.67 9.88 -32.18
C SER A 169 -9.48 8.39 -31.87
N SER A 170 -8.24 7.90 -31.80
CA SER A 170 -7.93 6.54 -31.35
C SER A 170 -7.86 6.41 -29.83
N ALA A 171 -7.81 7.53 -29.10
CA ALA A 171 -7.79 7.54 -27.64
C ALA A 171 -9.20 7.44 -27.09
N GLY A 172 -9.62 6.21 -26.76
CA GLY A 172 -10.91 5.94 -26.12
C GLY A 172 -12.12 6.00 -27.08
N PRO A 173 -13.34 5.78 -26.56
CA PRO A 173 -14.56 5.83 -27.37
C PRO A 173 -14.93 7.27 -27.76
N LEU A 174 -15.47 7.50 -28.95
CA LEU A 174 -15.95 8.83 -29.37
C LEU A 174 -17.07 9.38 -28.46
N THR A 175 -17.80 8.51 -27.79
CA THR A 175 -18.87 8.84 -26.83
C THR A 175 -18.36 9.15 -25.41
N GLY A 176 -17.04 9.07 -25.18
CA GLY A 176 -16.43 9.32 -23.89
C GLY A 176 -16.59 10.77 -23.40
N PRO A 177 -16.46 11.02 -22.08
CA PRO A 177 -16.72 12.32 -21.45
C PRO A 177 -15.66 13.41 -21.72
N GLY A 178 -14.64 13.13 -22.51
CA GLY A 178 -13.50 14.02 -22.70
C GLY A 178 -12.23 13.56 -21.97
N PRO A 179 -11.19 14.41 -22.00
CA PRO A 179 -9.86 14.08 -21.50
C PRO A 179 -9.77 14.15 -19.97
N ILE A 180 -9.12 13.15 -19.39
CA ILE A 180 -8.75 13.09 -17.95
C ILE A 180 -7.23 13.31 -17.73
N SER A 181 -6.48 13.46 -18.82
CA SER A 181 -5.03 13.59 -18.86
C SER A 181 -4.68 14.55 -19.98
N GLY A 182 -3.58 15.30 -19.83
CA GLY A 182 -3.17 16.30 -20.82
C GLY A 182 -2.70 15.73 -22.16
N ALA A 183 -2.46 14.42 -22.23
CA ALA A 183 -2.08 13.71 -23.46
C ALA A 183 -3.03 12.51 -23.68
N PRO A 184 -3.30 12.11 -24.94
CA PRO A 184 -4.29 11.08 -25.26
C PRO A 184 -4.10 9.73 -24.57
N PHE A 185 -2.84 9.31 -24.38
CA PHE A 185 -2.47 8.06 -23.73
C PHE A 185 -1.62 8.28 -22.46
N GLY A 186 -1.73 9.47 -21.86
CA GLY A 186 -0.93 9.86 -20.69
C GLY A 186 0.58 9.75 -20.95
N SER A 187 1.30 9.12 -20.02
CA SER A 187 2.76 8.89 -20.13
C SER A 187 3.07 7.70 -21.04
N ALA A 188 2.77 7.81 -22.33
CA ALA A 188 2.84 6.68 -23.28
C ALA A 188 4.25 6.06 -23.40
N LEU A 189 5.31 6.86 -23.22
CA LEU A 189 6.70 6.43 -23.39
C LEU A 189 7.17 5.38 -22.37
N ILE A 190 6.48 5.24 -21.24
CA ILE A 190 6.82 4.24 -20.21
C ILE A 190 5.97 2.96 -20.28
N LEU A 191 4.94 2.93 -21.14
CA LEU A 191 4.13 1.72 -21.40
C LEU A 191 4.94 0.52 -21.92
N PRO A 192 6.01 0.69 -22.73
CA PRO A 192 6.84 -0.42 -23.18
C PRO A 192 7.45 -1.23 -22.04
N ILE A 193 7.63 -0.67 -20.84
CA ILE A 193 8.15 -1.39 -19.66
C ILE A 193 7.22 -2.53 -19.27
N SER A 194 5.94 -2.21 -19.03
CA SER A 194 4.92 -3.21 -18.69
C SER A 194 4.67 -4.18 -19.83
N TRP A 195 4.68 -3.70 -21.08
CA TRP A 195 4.59 -4.57 -22.25
C TRP A 195 5.74 -5.59 -22.29
N ALA A 196 6.98 -5.14 -22.08
CA ALA A 196 8.14 -6.01 -22.11
C ALA A 196 8.09 -7.04 -20.98
N TYR A 197 7.73 -6.63 -19.76
CA TYR A 197 7.52 -7.55 -18.63
C TYR A 197 6.51 -8.66 -18.98
N ILE A 198 5.32 -8.28 -19.44
CA ILE A 198 4.26 -9.25 -19.81
C ILE A 198 4.75 -10.20 -20.91
N ARG A 199 5.45 -9.68 -21.93
CA ARG A 199 5.92 -10.47 -23.07
C ARG A 199 7.08 -11.41 -22.73
N MET A 200 7.99 -11.01 -21.85
CA MET A 200 9.13 -11.83 -21.42
C MET A 200 8.72 -12.89 -20.42
N MET A 201 7.83 -12.56 -19.48
CA MET A 201 7.35 -13.50 -18.46
C MET A 201 6.42 -14.56 -19.08
N GLY A 202 5.58 -14.17 -20.03
CA GLY A 202 4.53 -15.05 -20.57
C GLY A 202 3.52 -15.47 -19.50
N ALA A 203 2.55 -16.30 -19.86
CA ALA A 203 1.49 -16.70 -18.93
C ALA A 203 2.05 -17.47 -17.72
N GLU A 204 2.93 -18.45 -17.95
CA GLU A 204 3.51 -19.27 -16.87
C GLU A 204 4.37 -18.44 -15.91
N GLY A 205 5.20 -17.54 -16.45
CA GLY A 205 6.04 -16.67 -15.62
C GLY A 205 5.22 -15.70 -14.79
N LEU A 206 4.18 -15.10 -15.36
CA LEU A 206 3.27 -14.20 -14.63
C LEU A 206 2.53 -14.93 -13.51
N THR A 207 2.00 -16.13 -13.77
CA THR A 207 1.38 -16.95 -12.72
C THR A 207 2.38 -17.31 -11.63
N LYS A 208 3.61 -17.66 -12.02
CA LYS A 208 4.68 -18.02 -11.06
C LYS A 208 5.08 -16.82 -10.20
N ALA A 209 5.19 -15.62 -10.78
CA ALA A 209 5.46 -14.39 -10.05
C ALA A 209 4.44 -14.18 -8.93
N THR A 210 3.15 -14.21 -9.26
CA THR A 210 2.07 -14.11 -8.25
C THR A 210 2.16 -15.19 -7.16
N GLN A 211 2.42 -16.44 -7.53
CA GLN A 211 2.58 -17.51 -6.54
C GLN A 211 3.76 -17.28 -5.59
N VAL A 212 4.88 -16.77 -6.11
CA VAL A 212 6.07 -16.47 -5.31
C VAL A 212 5.85 -15.25 -4.42
N ALA A 213 5.18 -14.20 -4.90
CA ALA A 213 4.81 -13.05 -4.07
C ALA A 213 3.97 -13.48 -2.84
N ILE A 214 2.96 -14.33 -3.04
CA ILE A 214 2.15 -14.90 -1.96
C ILE A 214 2.99 -15.79 -1.03
N LEU A 215 3.86 -16.64 -1.60
CA LEU A 215 4.75 -17.52 -0.83
C LEU A 215 5.69 -16.70 0.08
N SER A 216 6.35 -15.69 -0.47
CA SER A 216 7.32 -14.85 0.24
C SER A 216 6.66 -14.12 1.41
N ALA A 217 5.47 -13.54 1.20
CA ALA A 217 4.71 -12.88 2.27
C ALA A 217 4.35 -13.85 3.39
N ASN A 218 3.80 -15.02 3.04
CA ASN A 218 3.44 -16.05 4.03
C ASN A 218 4.67 -16.59 4.78
N TYR A 219 5.81 -16.72 4.10
CA TYR A 219 7.08 -17.11 4.73
C TYR A 219 7.52 -16.10 5.79
N ILE A 220 7.51 -14.80 5.46
CA ILE A 220 7.82 -13.72 6.41
C ILE A 220 6.86 -13.76 7.60
N ALA A 221 5.56 -13.74 7.36
CA ALA A 221 4.54 -13.74 8.41
C ALA A 221 4.72 -14.94 9.36
N LYS A 222 4.95 -16.14 8.79
CA LYS A 222 5.16 -17.36 9.58
C LYS A 222 6.42 -17.30 10.44
N LYS A 223 7.51 -16.71 9.93
CA LYS A 223 8.78 -16.59 10.66
C LYS A 223 8.75 -15.51 11.74
N LEU A 224 7.92 -14.48 11.58
CA LEU A 224 7.79 -13.39 12.53
C LEU A 224 6.70 -13.62 13.59
N ALA A 225 5.79 -14.58 13.39
CA ALA A 225 4.61 -14.79 14.23
C ALA A 225 4.89 -14.92 15.76
N SER A 226 6.08 -15.39 16.16
CA SER A 226 6.47 -15.49 17.58
C SER A 226 6.83 -14.14 18.22
N ASP A 227 7.28 -13.20 17.42
CA ASP A 227 7.78 -11.90 17.86
C ASP A 227 6.78 -10.78 17.56
N TYR A 228 6.04 -10.92 16.45
CA TYR A 228 5.05 -9.96 15.96
C TYR A 228 3.79 -10.70 15.50
N PRO A 229 2.65 -10.53 16.18
CA PRO A 229 1.39 -11.12 15.73
C PRO A 229 0.99 -10.61 14.34
N THR A 230 0.57 -11.51 13.45
CA THR A 230 -0.09 -11.10 12.19
C THR A 230 -1.52 -10.70 12.50
N LEU A 231 -1.91 -9.48 12.13
CA LEU A 231 -3.20 -8.90 12.53
C LEU A 231 -4.39 -9.58 11.87
N TYR A 232 -4.33 -9.80 10.55
CA TYR A 232 -5.40 -10.40 9.77
C TYR A 232 -4.88 -11.59 8.98
N THR A 233 -5.69 -12.64 8.91
CA THR A 233 -5.42 -13.82 8.08
C THR A 233 -6.71 -14.30 7.44
N GLY A 234 -6.61 -14.86 6.23
CA GLY A 234 -7.72 -15.50 5.55
C GLY A 234 -7.88 -16.97 5.97
N LYS A 235 -8.59 -17.74 5.15
CA LYS A 235 -8.78 -19.18 5.36
C LYS A 235 -7.43 -19.90 5.54
N ASN A 236 -7.42 -20.89 6.44
CA ASN A 236 -6.23 -21.68 6.80
C ASN A 236 -5.07 -20.86 7.41
N ASN A 237 -5.35 -19.68 7.96
CA ASN A 237 -4.35 -18.75 8.52
C ASN A 237 -3.30 -18.31 7.48
N LEU A 238 -3.72 -18.18 6.21
CA LEU A 238 -2.88 -17.71 5.12
C LEU A 238 -3.25 -16.28 4.72
N ILE A 239 -2.26 -15.55 4.24
CA ILE A 239 -2.39 -14.20 3.69
C ILE A 239 -2.19 -14.22 2.17
N ALA A 240 -2.42 -13.08 1.52
CA ALA A 240 -2.14 -12.86 0.11
C ALA A 240 -0.65 -12.48 -0.09
N HIS A 241 -0.38 -11.40 -0.83
CA HIS A 241 0.98 -10.90 -1.12
C HIS A 241 1.59 -10.00 -0.04
N GLU A 242 0.85 -9.65 1.01
CA GLU A 242 1.31 -8.74 2.06
C GLU A 242 0.72 -9.16 3.42
N CYS A 243 1.40 -8.80 4.52
CA CYS A 243 0.91 -8.99 5.89
C CYS A 243 0.95 -7.71 6.70
N ILE A 244 0.03 -7.60 7.66
CA ILE A 244 0.11 -6.57 8.71
C ILE A 244 0.63 -7.22 9.99
N ILE A 245 1.73 -6.71 10.51
CA ILE A 245 2.20 -7.04 11.86
C ILE A 245 1.62 -6.04 12.87
N ASP A 246 0.98 -6.57 13.90
CA ASP A 246 0.37 -5.75 14.95
C ASP A 246 1.40 -5.41 16.02
N ILE A 247 1.70 -4.11 16.15
CA ILE A 247 2.59 -3.62 17.19
C ILE A 247 1.85 -2.87 18.29
N ARG A 248 0.52 -2.72 18.23
CA ARG A 248 -0.24 -1.85 19.15
C ARG A 248 -0.10 -2.29 20.61
N GLU A 249 -0.22 -3.59 20.87
CA GLU A 249 0.00 -4.14 22.22
C GLU A 249 1.47 -4.04 22.65
N ILE A 250 2.42 -4.13 21.70
CA ILE A 250 3.84 -3.88 21.95
C ILE A 250 4.06 -2.43 22.38
N THR A 251 3.45 -1.48 21.69
CA THR A 251 3.49 -0.06 22.04
C THR A 251 2.93 0.18 23.45
N LYS A 252 1.79 -0.43 23.78
CA LYS A 252 1.17 -0.27 25.12
C LYS A 252 2.07 -0.76 26.25
N ARG A 253 2.77 -1.88 26.06
CA ARG A 253 3.59 -2.50 27.12
C ARG A 253 5.02 -1.97 27.20
N SER A 254 5.58 -1.47 26.10
CA SER A 254 6.99 -1.04 26.02
C SER A 254 7.19 0.47 25.78
N GLY A 255 6.17 1.18 25.30
CA GLY A 255 6.28 2.55 24.80
C GLY A 255 6.94 2.67 23.42
N VAL A 256 7.48 1.59 22.86
CA VAL A 256 8.12 1.57 21.53
C VAL A 256 7.07 1.81 20.45
N SER A 257 7.29 2.79 19.59
CA SER A 257 6.34 3.16 18.53
C SER A 257 6.64 2.52 17.17
N VAL A 258 5.73 2.69 16.22
CA VAL A 258 5.95 2.34 14.80
C VAL A 258 7.19 3.06 14.27
N ASP A 259 7.34 4.35 14.60
CA ASP A 259 8.47 5.16 14.17
C ASP A 259 9.79 4.64 14.72
N ASP A 260 9.82 4.17 15.97
CA ASP A 260 11.03 3.59 16.55
C ASP A 260 11.51 2.37 15.76
N ILE A 261 10.60 1.44 15.45
CA ILE A 261 10.93 0.25 14.65
C ILE A 261 11.36 0.68 13.24
N ALA A 262 10.63 1.60 12.62
CA ALA A 262 10.90 2.07 11.27
C ALA A 262 12.25 2.78 11.13
N LYS A 263 12.58 3.67 12.08
CA LYS A 263 13.89 4.33 12.10
C LYS A 263 14.99 3.35 12.44
N ARG A 264 14.74 2.41 13.35
CA ARG A 264 15.72 1.39 13.72
C ARG A 264 16.06 0.48 12.54
N LEU A 265 15.10 0.11 11.69
CA LEU A 265 15.36 -0.65 10.46
C LEU A 265 16.39 0.00 9.53
N MET A 266 16.52 1.33 9.53
CA MET A 266 17.55 2.04 8.76
C MET A 266 18.97 1.65 9.21
N ASP A 267 19.17 1.44 10.51
CA ASP A 267 20.44 0.95 11.05
C ASP A 267 20.74 -0.49 10.62
N TYR A 268 19.71 -1.27 10.30
CA TYR A 268 19.84 -2.60 9.71
C TYR A 268 20.00 -2.57 8.18
N GLY A 269 19.96 -1.38 7.56
CA GLY A 269 20.08 -1.19 6.11
C GLY A 269 18.79 -1.53 5.36
N PHE A 270 17.64 -1.21 5.94
CA PHE A 270 16.33 -1.37 5.32
C PHE A 270 15.54 -0.06 5.33
N HIS A 271 14.82 0.19 4.23
CA HIS A 271 13.69 1.09 4.28
C HIS A 271 12.56 0.43 5.09
N ALA A 272 11.82 1.22 5.85
CA ALA A 272 10.69 0.70 6.61
C ALA A 272 9.57 0.20 5.67
N PRO A 273 8.81 -0.84 6.07
CA PRO A 273 7.56 -1.19 5.43
C PRO A 273 6.52 -0.06 5.58
N THR A 274 5.35 -0.21 4.94
CA THR A 274 4.25 0.76 5.04
C THR A 274 3.84 0.92 6.51
N MET A 275 3.74 2.16 6.98
CA MET A 275 3.55 2.49 8.39
C MET A 275 2.13 3.00 8.66
N SER A 276 1.50 2.48 9.72
CA SER A 276 0.22 2.98 10.26
C SER A 276 -0.95 3.04 9.28
N PHE A 277 -0.88 2.28 8.19
CA PHE A 277 -1.94 2.12 7.20
C PHE A 277 -1.99 0.65 6.74
N PRO A 278 -3.18 0.05 6.56
CA PRO A 278 -4.52 0.62 6.79
C PRO A 278 -4.92 0.74 8.27
N VAL A 279 -4.16 0.13 9.19
CA VAL A 279 -4.44 0.18 10.63
C VAL A 279 -3.41 1.06 11.34
N PRO A 280 -3.82 2.13 12.04
CA PRO A 280 -2.91 2.96 12.82
C PRO A 280 -2.14 2.15 13.86
N GLY A 281 -0.83 2.42 13.99
CA GLY A 281 0.00 1.71 14.96
C GLY A 281 0.41 0.30 14.51
N THR A 282 0.48 0.03 13.21
CA THR A 282 0.91 -1.26 12.63
C THR A 282 1.95 -1.05 11.52
N LEU A 283 2.55 -2.15 11.05
CA LEU A 283 3.43 -2.16 9.87
C LEU A 283 2.90 -3.17 8.84
N MET A 284 2.83 -2.79 7.57
CA MET A 284 2.38 -3.64 6.46
C MET A 284 3.54 -3.97 5.52
N ILE A 285 3.83 -5.26 5.39
CA ILE A 285 5.02 -5.80 4.72
C ILE A 285 4.60 -6.53 3.43
N GLU A 286 5.15 -6.10 2.30
CA GLU A 286 5.01 -6.74 0.98
C GLU A 286 6.42 -6.99 0.41
N PRO A 287 6.91 -8.24 0.33
CA PRO A 287 8.26 -8.54 -0.16
C PRO A 287 8.35 -8.62 -1.68
N THR A 288 7.22 -8.76 -2.38
CA THR A 288 7.15 -9.14 -3.81
C THR A 288 7.79 -10.50 -4.12
N GLU A 289 7.75 -10.89 -5.39
CA GLU A 289 8.39 -12.09 -5.91
C GLU A 289 9.86 -11.92 -6.30
N SER A 290 10.34 -10.68 -6.34
CA SER A 290 11.66 -10.34 -6.90
C SER A 290 12.79 -10.43 -5.88
N GLU A 291 12.47 -10.40 -4.59
CA GLU A 291 13.45 -10.54 -3.53
C GLU A 291 13.79 -12.01 -3.30
N ASP A 292 15.09 -12.32 -3.26
CA ASP A 292 15.55 -13.67 -2.99
C ASP A 292 15.39 -14.05 -1.50
N ILE A 293 15.53 -15.35 -1.22
CA ILE A 293 15.38 -15.85 0.15
C ILE A 293 16.44 -15.29 1.11
N THR A 294 17.62 -14.92 0.61
CA THR A 294 18.71 -14.36 1.43
C THR A 294 18.33 -12.97 1.93
N GLU A 295 17.75 -12.14 1.08
CA GLU A 295 17.28 -10.81 1.42
C GLU A 295 16.07 -10.86 2.37
N ILE A 296 15.13 -11.76 2.11
CA ILE A 296 13.98 -12.01 2.97
C ILE A 296 14.45 -12.46 4.38
N ASP A 297 15.37 -13.40 4.49
CA ASP A 297 15.90 -13.85 5.77
C ASP A 297 16.69 -12.74 6.48
N ARG A 298 17.35 -11.84 5.75
CA ARG A 298 18.02 -10.65 6.32
C ARG A 298 17.01 -9.70 6.95
N PHE A 299 15.88 -9.46 6.30
CA PHE A 299 14.81 -8.62 6.85
C PHE A 299 14.17 -9.25 8.09
N ILE A 300 13.92 -10.56 8.05
CA ILE A 300 13.41 -11.32 9.21
C ILE A 300 14.40 -11.25 10.39
N ALA A 301 15.69 -11.40 10.12
CA ALA A 301 16.73 -11.31 11.15
C ALA A 301 16.77 -9.91 11.80
N ALA A 302 16.63 -8.86 10.99
CA ALA A 302 16.56 -7.48 11.48
C ALA A 302 15.37 -7.28 12.43
N LEU A 303 14.16 -7.68 12.01
CA LEU A 303 12.96 -7.56 12.85
C LEU A 303 13.05 -8.42 14.11
N ARG A 304 13.58 -9.65 14.05
CA ARG A 304 13.79 -10.47 15.25
C ARG A 304 14.80 -9.86 16.21
N SER A 305 15.82 -9.19 15.69
CA SER A 305 16.78 -8.47 16.52
C SER A 305 16.12 -7.26 17.19
N ILE A 306 15.34 -6.48 16.45
CA ILE A 306 14.51 -5.39 16.99
C ILE A 306 13.55 -5.92 18.06
N ALA A 307 12.93 -7.09 17.88
CA ALA A 307 12.09 -7.70 18.91
C ALA A 307 12.84 -8.03 20.20
N LYS A 308 14.14 -8.34 20.12
CA LYS A 308 15.00 -8.50 21.32
C LYS A 308 15.27 -7.15 21.98
N GLU A 309 15.55 -6.10 21.21
CA GLU A 309 15.71 -4.73 21.73
C GLU A 309 14.43 -4.27 22.45
N ILE A 310 13.25 -4.56 21.88
CA ILE A 310 11.95 -4.28 22.49
C ILE A 310 11.80 -5.04 23.83
N ARG A 311 12.13 -6.33 23.87
CA ARG A 311 12.07 -7.12 25.11
C ARG A 311 12.99 -6.59 26.20
N ALA A 312 14.18 -6.08 25.85
CA ALA A 312 15.09 -5.45 26.81
C ALA A 312 14.50 -4.16 27.41
N VAL A 313 13.76 -3.39 26.61
CA VAL A 313 12.99 -2.24 27.11
C VAL A 313 11.87 -2.69 28.05
N GLU A 314 11.11 -3.72 27.68
CA GLU A 314 10.00 -4.25 28.47
C GLU A 314 10.44 -4.85 29.81
N SER A 315 11.61 -5.49 29.85
CA SER A 315 12.18 -6.04 31.08
C SER A 315 12.86 -4.98 31.97
N GLY A 316 13.00 -3.74 31.48
CA GLY A 316 13.69 -2.66 32.17
C GLY A 316 15.22 -2.82 32.19
N GLU A 317 15.79 -3.66 31.33
CA GLU A 317 17.25 -3.79 31.16
C GLU A 317 17.85 -2.49 30.61
N ILE A 318 17.10 -1.82 29.73
CA ILE A 318 17.43 -0.50 29.20
C ILE A 318 16.16 0.36 29.16
N SER A 319 16.26 1.65 29.49
CA SER A 319 15.12 2.56 29.32
C SER A 319 14.86 2.80 27.83
N LEU A 320 13.60 3.03 27.46
CA LEU A 320 13.23 3.37 26.08
C LEU A 320 14.02 4.58 25.58
N GLU A 321 14.10 5.66 26.36
CA GLU A 321 14.81 6.89 26.00
C GLU A 321 16.30 6.65 25.70
N ASN A 322 16.93 5.74 26.43
CA ASN A 322 18.34 5.41 26.24
C ASN A 322 18.55 4.19 25.33
N SER A 323 17.52 3.69 24.65
CA SER A 323 17.61 2.51 23.79
C SER A 323 18.09 2.86 22.38
N PRO A 324 18.66 1.90 21.63
CA PRO A 324 18.93 2.09 20.21
C PRO A 324 17.67 2.41 19.39
N LEU A 325 16.50 1.90 19.80
CA LEU A 325 15.21 2.12 19.15
C LEU A 325 14.81 3.60 19.10
N ARG A 326 14.87 4.28 20.25
CA ARG A 326 14.47 5.69 20.37
C ARG A 326 15.47 6.64 19.71
N ASN A 327 16.74 6.29 19.77
CA ASN A 327 17.84 7.10 19.25
C ASN A 327 18.16 6.84 17.77
N ALA A 328 17.51 5.85 17.15
CA ALA A 328 17.62 5.62 15.72
C ALA A 328 16.98 6.76 14.90
N PRO A 329 17.49 7.05 13.70
CA PRO A 329 18.61 6.38 13.03
C PRO A 329 19.99 6.94 13.44
N HIS A 330 21.03 6.13 13.32
CA HIS A 330 22.40 6.51 13.69
C HIS A 330 23.22 6.97 12.49
N THR A 331 23.54 8.26 12.44
CA THR A 331 24.37 8.88 11.38
C THR A 331 25.85 8.56 11.56
N VAL A 332 26.64 8.74 10.49
CA VAL A 332 28.11 8.65 10.56
C VAL A 332 28.67 9.63 11.58
N GLU A 333 28.20 10.87 11.55
CA GLU A 333 28.63 11.94 12.48
C GLU A 333 28.45 11.53 13.93
N ALA A 334 27.27 11.00 14.29
CA ALA A 334 26.99 10.55 15.65
C ALA A 334 27.93 9.41 16.10
N LEU A 335 28.40 8.58 15.17
CA LEU A 335 29.26 7.44 15.48
C LEU A 335 30.74 7.80 15.57
N VAL A 336 31.21 8.75 14.76
CA VAL A 336 32.61 9.20 14.76
C VAL A 336 32.89 10.30 15.78
N SER A 337 31.85 10.90 16.38
CA SER A 337 31.97 11.81 17.51
C SER A 337 32.89 11.23 18.60
N ASP A 338 33.79 12.04 19.15
CA ASP A 338 34.69 11.63 20.24
C ASP A 338 33.90 11.23 21.50
N SER A 339 32.79 11.94 21.77
CA SER A 339 31.88 11.64 22.87
C SER A 339 30.84 10.58 22.47
N TRP A 340 30.61 9.63 23.38
CA TRP A 340 29.52 8.65 23.29
C TRP A 340 28.97 8.39 24.69
N ASP A 341 27.80 8.94 24.95
CA ASP A 341 27.11 8.95 26.24
C ASP A 341 25.95 7.94 26.32
N LYS A 342 25.83 7.07 25.31
CA LYS A 342 24.76 6.07 25.23
C LYS A 342 25.16 4.76 25.93
N PRO A 343 24.23 4.06 26.61
CA PRO A 343 24.54 2.85 27.38
C PRO A 343 24.73 1.60 26.51
N TYR A 344 24.66 1.73 25.18
CA TYR A 344 24.94 0.68 24.20
C TYR A 344 26.10 1.12 23.32
N SER A 345 26.80 0.17 22.72
CA SER A 345 27.98 0.43 21.91
C SER A 345 27.67 1.07 20.56
N ARG A 346 28.67 1.75 19.98
CA ARG A 346 28.64 2.20 18.58
C ARG A 346 28.43 1.03 17.59
N GLN A 347 28.89 -0.16 17.95
CA GLN A 347 28.68 -1.37 17.14
C GLN A 347 27.21 -1.80 17.16
N GLU A 348 26.55 -1.79 18.31
CA GLU A 348 25.10 -2.07 18.39
C GLU A 348 24.28 -1.01 17.64
N ALA A 349 24.74 0.24 17.64
CA ALA A 349 24.14 1.32 16.86
C ALA A 349 24.27 1.09 15.34
N ALA A 350 25.49 0.84 14.85
CA ALA A 350 25.82 0.85 13.43
C ALA A 350 25.73 -0.52 12.74
N LEU A 351 26.05 -1.60 13.45
CA LEU A 351 26.20 -2.96 12.93
C LEU A 351 25.47 -3.97 13.84
N PRO A 352 24.14 -3.83 14.04
CA PRO A 352 23.41 -4.60 15.04
C PRO A 352 23.34 -6.11 14.78
N LEU A 353 23.63 -6.58 13.56
CA LEU A 353 23.75 -8.00 13.22
C LEU A 353 25.20 -8.48 13.10
N GLY A 354 26.16 -7.62 13.48
CA GLY A 354 27.59 -7.85 13.34
C GLY A 354 28.13 -7.56 11.94
N SER A 355 29.46 -7.47 11.83
CA SER A 355 30.17 -7.19 10.56
C SER A 355 30.15 -8.34 9.55
N GLU A 356 29.75 -9.53 9.97
CA GLU A 356 29.87 -10.75 9.15
C GLU A 356 28.61 -11.08 8.32
N ILE A 357 27.48 -10.41 8.57
CA ILE A 357 26.18 -10.76 7.98
C ILE A 357 25.58 -9.59 7.20
N GLY A 358 25.08 -9.85 5.98
CA GLY A 358 24.27 -8.93 5.18
C GLY A 358 25.04 -7.76 4.52
N ILE A 359 24.34 -6.65 4.24
CA ILE A 359 24.91 -5.45 3.61
C ILE A 359 26.04 -4.84 4.45
N GLN A 360 26.04 -5.10 5.76
CA GLN A 360 27.05 -4.65 6.72
C GLN A 360 28.47 -5.16 6.37
N ARG A 361 28.57 -6.26 5.60
CA ARG A 361 29.84 -6.83 5.08
C ARG A 361 30.25 -6.28 3.71
N ARG A 362 29.31 -5.79 2.89
CA ARG A 362 29.54 -5.39 1.47
C ARG A 362 29.42 -3.89 1.21
N GLY A 363 28.91 -3.12 2.16
CA GLY A 363 28.72 -1.67 2.07
C GLY A 363 27.60 -1.23 3.01
N LYS A 364 27.94 -0.50 4.07
CA LYS A 364 26.96 0.07 5.00
C LYS A 364 26.28 1.28 4.35
N TYR A 365 24.94 1.24 4.24
CA TYR A 365 24.15 2.42 3.92
C TYR A 365 24.00 3.28 5.17
N TRP A 366 24.33 4.56 5.07
CA TRP A 366 24.33 5.49 6.20
C TRP A 366 23.12 6.41 6.15
N PRO A 367 22.31 6.48 7.23
CA PRO A 367 21.38 7.58 7.42
C PRO A 367 22.15 8.91 7.40
N THR A 368 21.71 9.84 6.55
CA THR A 368 22.39 11.12 6.34
C THR A 368 22.03 12.17 7.38
N VAL A 369 20.91 11.99 8.08
CA VAL A 369 20.42 12.85 9.16
C VAL A 369 19.86 11.99 10.30
N GLY A 370 19.78 12.59 11.49
CA GLY A 370 19.11 11.98 12.63
C GLY A 370 17.60 11.91 12.45
N ARG A 371 16.88 11.62 13.54
CA ARG A 371 15.41 11.55 13.51
C ARG A 371 14.83 12.93 13.19
N VAL A 372 14.00 12.99 12.15
CA VAL A 372 13.32 14.22 11.71
C VAL A 372 12.24 14.64 12.71
N ASP A 373 12.24 15.93 13.07
CA ASP A 373 11.16 16.56 13.83
C ASP A 373 10.07 17.09 12.88
N GLY A 374 9.05 16.26 12.64
CA GLY A 374 7.93 16.62 11.76
C GLY A 374 7.08 17.77 12.31
N ALA A 375 6.85 17.81 13.62
CA ALA A 375 6.00 18.83 14.24
C ALA A 375 6.64 20.23 14.18
N HIS A 376 7.97 20.30 14.27
CA HIS A 376 8.69 21.55 14.04
C HIS A 376 8.53 22.04 12.60
N GLY A 377 8.68 21.16 11.61
CA GLY A 377 8.55 21.50 10.18
C GLY A 377 7.17 22.07 9.84
N ASP A 378 6.10 21.43 10.34
CA ASP A 378 4.73 21.90 10.10
C ASP A 378 4.45 23.28 10.74
N ARG A 379 5.08 23.57 11.88
CA ARG A 379 4.93 24.88 12.58
C ARG A 379 5.80 25.98 11.96
N ASN A 380 6.88 25.62 11.27
CA ASN A 380 7.88 26.53 10.72
C ASN A 380 8.06 26.25 9.23
N LEU A 381 6.98 26.43 8.46
CA LEU A 381 6.91 26.01 7.07
C LEU A 381 7.88 26.80 6.18
N VAL A 382 8.92 26.12 5.69
CA VAL A 382 9.88 26.64 4.69
C VAL A 382 9.90 25.68 3.49
N CYS A 383 9.31 26.11 2.38
CA CYS A 383 9.15 25.29 1.16
C CYS A 383 10.06 25.72 0.00
N ALA A 384 11.03 26.60 0.26
CA ALA A 384 12.03 27.05 -0.70
C ALA A 384 13.41 26.94 -0.06
N CYS A 385 14.47 26.89 -0.88
CA CYS A 385 15.83 26.94 -0.35
C CYS A 385 15.99 28.19 0.51
N GLU A 386 16.59 28.03 1.69
CA GLU A 386 16.94 29.19 2.49
C GLU A 386 17.93 30.09 1.74
N PRO A 387 17.94 31.41 2.03
CA PRO A 387 18.96 32.31 1.50
C PRO A 387 20.36 31.77 1.81
N ILE A 388 21.31 31.93 0.88
CA ILE A 388 22.69 31.45 1.09
C ILE A 388 23.29 32.04 2.37
N GLU A 389 22.86 33.25 2.75
CA GLU A 389 23.26 33.95 3.96
C GLU A 389 22.87 33.22 5.26
N SER A 390 21.84 32.36 5.27
CA SER A 390 21.45 31.59 6.46
C SER A 390 22.28 30.33 6.67
N ILE A 391 22.88 29.80 5.59
CA ILE A 391 23.75 28.62 5.58
C ILE A 391 25.24 28.99 5.47
N ALA A 392 25.55 30.27 5.24
CA ALA A 392 26.89 30.78 5.23
C ALA A 392 27.45 30.75 6.65
N ILE A 393 28.44 29.90 6.88
CA ILE A 393 29.25 29.89 8.10
C ILE A 393 30.09 31.17 8.07
N ASN A 394 29.67 32.21 8.81
CA ASN A 394 30.54 33.33 9.17
C ASN A 394 31.34 33.00 10.43
#